data_AF-A0A285XX13-F1
#
_entry.id   AF-A0A285XX13-F1
#
_cell.length_a   1.000
_cell.length_b   1.000
_cell.length_c   1.000
_cell.angle_alpha   90.00
_cell.angle_beta   90.00
_cell.angle_gamma   90.00
#
_symmetry.space_group_name_H-M   'P 1'
#
loop_
_entity.id
_entity.type
_entity.pdbx_description
1 polymer ?
#
loop_
_entity_poly.entity_id
_entity_poly.type
_entity_poly.pdbx_seq_one_letter_code
_entity_poly.pdbx_strand_id
1 'polypeptide(L)'
;MLLLLAVASVAVIAVLTARRPVAAVAAVLVLTTALPYGVAQSVFGSSWHPATLLTLAVVVVQVIARPGLVAATAARMTGVLSALGGFLAIAFVTSYLTGRTGSIGTLVLQVLAPLALLVVIRAAVTRDHRAGHRLARVLVAVGVAQALVVIGVFTGLVPQPWRTFVESSRWWAVDPTRMVGTLEHPLVAALWMTAAVPFVASIRRAWLQCTVVLVLVGAVALTGSRLSLVIAAVSAVVVLFRSDAHLFVKVVSVASVFAGGAALLLGSAGATVSERFADDGGSGSVRAEVLELFGTVWQQTVVVGRGFGASEEVTRNALIGATFENPVLMYIVDFGGIATLLFFGALVVIALGAPGATRLPGGRLAAVGVLVAVLGFNSLSTNAAVGPLLFVVLALAAPVLAVPVPRPTDRVAAVHHLHPLRAERFA
;
A
#
# COMPACT_ATOMS: atom_id res chain seq x y z
N MET A 1 -18.80 -10.19 21.63
CA MET A 1 -18.42 -11.59 21.32
C MET A 1 -17.63 -11.70 20.01
N LEU A 2 -18.14 -11.18 18.88
CA LEU A 2 -17.45 -11.29 17.57
C LEU A 2 -16.03 -10.69 17.54
N LEU A 3 -15.79 -9.55 18.18
CA LEU A 3 -14.46 -8.95 18.29
C LEU A 3 -13.46 -9.86 19.02
N LEU A 4 -13.87 -10.48 20.14
CA LEU A 4 -13.00 -11.39 20.89
C LEU A 4 -12.65 -12.63 20.06
N LEU A 5 -13.63 -13.17 19.32
CA LEU A 5 -13.41 -14.29 18.40
C LEU A 5 -12.48 -13.89 17.25
N ALA A 6 -12.60 -12.67 16.72
CA ALA A 6 -11.70 -12.14 15.71
C ALA A 6 -10.26 -12.01 16.26
N VAL A 7 -10.09 -11.43 17.46
CA VAL A 7 -8.78 -11.31 18.14
C VAL A 7 -8.15 -12.69 18.37
N ALA A 8 -8.93 -13.65 18.88
CA ALA A 8 -8.45 -15.01 19.13
C ALA A 8 -8.05 -15.72 17.82
N SER A 9 -8.89 -15.65 16.78
CA SER A 9 -8.62 -16.25 15.47
C SER A 9 -7.37 -15.67 14.83
N VAL A 10 -7.23 -14.34 14.91
CA VAL A 10 -6.06 -13.61 14.43
C VAL A 10 -4.79 -14.03 15.17
N ALA A 11 -4.84 -14.14 16.50
CA ALA A 11 -3.70 -14.58 17.30
C ALA A 11 -3.28 -16.01 16.92
N VAL A 12 -4.25 -16.92 16.74
CA VAL A 12 -3.99 -18.29 16.29
C VAL A 12 -3.34 -18.29 14.91
N ILE A 13 -3.87 -17.53 13.93
CA ILE A 13 -3.29 -17.44 12.59
C ILE A 13 -1.85 -16.89 12.66
N ALA A 14 -1.60 -15.85 13.45
CA ALA A 14 -0.27 -15.27 13.61
C ALA A 14 0.73 -16.29 14.20
N VAL A 15 0.32 -17.05 15.23
CA VAL A 15 1.16 -18.08 15.86
C VAL A 15 1.42 -19.24 14.89
N LEU A 16 0.40 -19.75 14.20
CA LEU A 16 0.53 -20.82 13.21
C LEU A 16 1.42 -20.42 12.03
N THR A 17 1.44 -19.13 11.70
CA THR A 17 2.27 -18.56 10.62
C THR A 17 3.60 -17.98 11.11
N ALA A 18 3.96 -18.12 12.39
CA ALA A 18 5.20 -17.60 12.98
C ALA A 18 6.46 -18.04 12.20
N ARG A 19 6.47 -19.28 11.70
CA ARG A 19 7.59 -19.83 10.92
C ARG A 19 7.51 -19.50 9.42
N ARG A 20 6.37 -18.96 8.96
CA ARG A 20 6.03 -18.70 7.55
C ARG A 20 5.58 -17.24 7.36
N PRO A 21 6.48 -16.25 7.51
CA PRO A 21 6.11 -14.82 7.46
C PRO A 21 5.44 -14.41 6.14
N VAL A 22 5.78 -15.06 5.02
CA VAL A 22 5.12 -14.84 3.73
C VAL A 22 3.63 -15.19 3.78
N ALA A 23 3.27 -16.29 4.42
CA ALA A 23 1.87 -16.70 4.56
C ALA A 23 1.10 -15.74 5.49
N ALA A 24 1.75 -15.27 6.56
CA ALA A 24 1.18 -14.29 7.48
C ALA A 24 0.83 -12.97 6.77
N VAL A 25 1.78 -12.42 5.99
CA VAL A 25 1.57 -11.20 5.20
C VAL A 25 0.55 -11.43 4.10
N ALA A 26 0.55 -12.60 3.45
CA ALA A 26 -0.48 -12.94 2.46
C ALA A 26 -1.89 -12.93 3.07
N ALA A 27 -2.06 -13.49 4.27
CA ALA A 27 -3.33 -13.46 4.99
C ALA A 27 -3.75 -12.01 5.31
N VAL A 28 -2.82 -11.15 5.71
CA VAL A 28 -3.09 -9.71 5.90
C VAL A 28 -3.59 -9.06 4.62
N LEU A 29 -2.91 -9.26 3.48
CA LEU A 29 -3.29 -8.66 2.20
C LEU A 29 -4.66 -9.15 1.70
N VAL A 30 -4.92 -10.46 1.82
CA VAL A 30 -6.20 -11.06 1.44
C VAL A 30 -7.31 -10.50 2.33
N LEU A 31 -7.12 -10.49 3.65
CA LEU A 31 -8.13 -9.99 4.58
C LEU A 31 -8.41 -8.49 4.39
N THR A 32 -7.36 -7.70 4.10
CA THR A 32 -7.47 -6.25 3.83
C THR A 32 -8.28 -5.97 2.56
N THR A 33 -8.19 -6.83 1.54
CA THR A 33 -8.88 -6.62 0.27
C THR A 33 -10.26 -7.25 0.23
N ALA A 34 -10.45 -8.40 0.89
CA ALA A 34 -11.72 -9.11 0.91
C ALA A 34 -12.79 -8.40 1.76
N LEU A 35 -12.37 -7.70 2.81
CA LEU A 35 -13.24 -7.05 3.77
C LEU A 35 -12.98 -5.54 3.80
N PRO A 36 -13.87 -4.70 3.22
CA PRO A 36 -13.81 -3.25 3.36
C PRO A 36 -13.87 -2.81 4.81
N TYR A 37 -13.33 -1.63 5.10
CA TYR A 37 -13.27 -1.14 6.46
C TYR A 37 -14.64 -0.85 7.04
N GLY A 38 -15.50 -0.12 6.32
CA GLY A 38 -16.84 0.18 6.84
C GLY A 38 -17.74 -1.05 6.98
N VAL A 39 -17.51 -2.09 6.15
CA VAL A 39 -18.15 -3.39 6.32
C VAL A 39 -17.66 -4.07 7.61
N ALA A 40 -16.35 -4.09 7.85
CA ALA A 40 -15.82 -4.62 9.11
C ALA A 40 -16.39 -3.84 10.31
N GLN A 41 -16.46 -2.51 10.22
CA GLN A 41 -16.94 -1.65 11.29
C GLN A 41 -18.41 -1.95 11.63
N SER A 42 -19.26 -2.12 10.61
CA SER A 42 -20.68 -2.48 10.80
C SER A 42 -20.87 -3.90 11.34
N VAL A 43 -20.07 -4.88 10.88
CA VAL A 43 -20.19 -6.28 11.30
C VAL A 43 -19.64 -6.50 12.71
N PHE A 44 -18.50 -5.90 13.05
CA PHE A 44 -17.82 -6.13 14.32
C PHE A 44 -18.15 -5.10 15.40
N GLY A 45 -18.82 -3.99 15.04
CA GLY A 45 -19.14 -2.90 15.96
C GLY A 45 -17.88 -2.23 16.54
N SER A 46 -16.78 -2.23 15.79
CA SER A 46 -15.47 -1.76 16.25
C SER A 46 -14.74 -1.01 15.15
N SER A 47 -14.03 0.08 15.52
CA SER A 47 -13.11 0.79 14.63
C SER A 47 -11.84 0.01 14.31
N TRP A 48 -11.62 -1.15 14.95
CA TRP A 48 -10.47 -2.01 14.69
C TRP A 48 -10.76 -3.01 13.57
N HIS A 49 -10.08 -2.79 12.44
CA HIS A 49 -10.17 -3.70 11.31
C HIS A 49 -9.51 -5.06 11.62
N PRO A 50 -10.13 -6.21 11.30
CA PRO A 50 -9.52 -7.53 11.50
C PRO A 50 -8.13 -7.69 10.86
N ALA A 51 -7.90 -7.09 9.68
CA ALA A 51 -6.59 -7.12 9.05
C ALA A 51 -5.51 -6.33 9.83
N THR A 52 -5.91 -5.28 10.56
CA THR A 52 -5.00 -4.50 11.42
C THR A 52 -4.65 -5.27 12.66
N LEU A 53 -5.64 -5.90 13.29
CA LEU A 53 -5.40 -6.82 14.40
C LEU A 53 -4.44 -7.94 13.96
N LEU A 54 -4.63 -8.50 12.76
CA LEU A 54 -3.74 -9.51 12.21
C LEU A 54 -2.35 -8.98 11.95
N THR A 55 -2.24 -7.79 11.39
CA THR A 55 -0.95 -7.12 11.19
C THR A 55 -0.20 -6.97 12.51
N LEU A 56 -0.85 -6.45 13.56
CA LEU A 56 -0.24 -6.28 14.87
C LEU A 56 0.16 -7.62 15.50
N ALA A 57 -0.71 -8.62 15.46
CA ALA A 57 -0.41 -9.96 15.98
C ALA A 57 0.79 -10.60 15.26
N VAL A 58 0.86 -10.48 13.93
CA VAL A 58 2.00 -10.95 13.12
C VAL A 58 3.27 -10.22 13.51
N VAL A 59 3.21 -8.90 13.70
CA VAL A 59 4.37 -8.11 14.15
C VAL A 59 4.86 -8.61 15.51
N VAL A 60 3.99 -8.72 16.50
CA VAL A 60 4.34 -9.19 17.85
C VAL A 60 4.98 -10.58 17.80
N VAL A 61 4.35 -11.52 17.10
CA VAL A 61 4.86 -12.89 16.96
C VAL A 61 6.24 -12.91 16.29
N GLN A 62 6.47 -12.09 15.26
CA GLN A 62 7.77 -12.04 14.57
C GLN A 62 8.86 -11.36 15.40
N VAL A 63 8.51 -10.33 16.19
CA VAL A 63 9.43 -9.69 17.15
C VAL A 63 9.86 -10.70 18.21
N ILE A 64 8.93 -11.48 18.77
CA ILE A 64 9.23 -12.50 19.79
C ILE A 64 10.01 -13.66 19.19
N ALA A 65 9.61 -14.17 18.03
CA ALA A 65 10.25 -15.33 17.42
C ALA A 65 11.64 -15.01 16.83
N ARG A 66 11.91 -13.75 16.45
CA ARG A 66 13.13 -13.35 15.72
C ARG A 66 13.62 -11.95 16.10
N PRO A 67 13.87 -11.65 17.40
CA PRO A 67 14.16 -10.31 17.87
C PRO A 67 15.41 -9.71 17.21
N GLY A 68 16.49 -10.49 17.09
CA GLY A 68 17.75 -10.01 16.48
C GLY A 68 17.63 -9.60 15.02
N LEU A 69 16.83 -10.31 14.20
CA LEU A 69 16.63 -9.96 12.79
C LEU A 69 15.77 -8.71 12.63
N VAL A 70 14.71 -8.59 13.43
CA VAL A 70 13.82 -7.42 13.41
C VAL A 70 14.57 -6.19 13.94
N ALA A 71 15.29 -6.31 15.05
CA ALA A 71 16.09 -5.23 15.62
C ALA A 71 17.21 -4.77 14.68
N ALA A 72 17.95 -5.69 14.05
CA ALA A 72 18.98 -5.34 13.08
C ALA A 72 18.39 -4.63 11.84
N THR A 73 17.19 -5.02 11.42
CA THR A 73 16.47 -4.35 10.33
C THR A 73 16.02 -2.95 10.74
N ALA A 74 15.46 -2.79 11.94
CA ALA A 74 15.05 -1.51 12.48
C ALA A 74 16.24 -0.55 12.64
N ALA A 75 17.36 -1.02 13.18
CA ALA A 75 18.59 -0.24 13.34
C ALA A 75 19.13 0.29 11.99
N ARG A 76 19.03 -0.50 10.91
CA ARG A 76 19.39 -0.04 9.55
C ARG A 76 18.42 0.98 8.97
N MET A 77 17.21 1.07 9.53
CA MET A 77 16.19 2.02 9.15
C MET A 77 16.07 3.18 10.12
N THR A 78 17.02 3.37 11.04
CA THR A 78 16.90 4.34 12.15
C THR A 78 16.48 5.72 11.66
N GLY A 79 17.13 6.30 10.63
CA GLY A 79 16.74 7.62 10.12
C GLY A 79 15.29 7.69 9.63
N VAL A 80 14.84 6.69 8.88
CA VAL A 80 13.47 6.59 8.36
C VAL A 80 12.46 6.35 9.49
N LEU A 81 12.78 5.45 10.43
CA LEU A 81 11.92 5.14 11.57
C LEU A 81 11.84 6.31 12.56
N SER A 82 12.92 7.07 12.74
CA SER A 82 12.93 8.29 13.53
C SER A 82 12.08 9.38 12.88
N ALA A 83 12.16 9.55 11.55
CA ALA A 83 11.31 10.49 10.83
C ALA A 83 9.82 10.11 10.94
N LEU A 84 9.47 8.84 10.71
CA LEU A 84 8.09 8.36 10.84
C LEU A 84 7.60 8.34 12.29
N GLY A 85 8.48 8.04 13.25
CA GLY A 85 8.20 8.14 14.67
C GLY A 85 7.96 9.58 15.11
N GLY A 86 8.75 10.53 14.59
CA GLY A 86 8.54 11.96 14.78
C GLY A 86 7.22 12.43 14.19
N PHE A 87 6.87 11.99 12.97
CA PHE A 87 5.55 12.22 12.39
C PHE A 87 4.43 11.69 13.30
N LEU A 88 4.52 10.42 13.76
CA LEU A 88 3.51 9.82 14.62
C LEU A 88 3.38 10.55 15.96
N ALA A 89 4.49 11.00 16.55
CA ALA A 89 4.49 11.79 17.77
C ALA A 89 3.78 13.13 17.56
N ILE A 90 4.10 13.87 16.48
CA ILE A 90 3.44 15.14 16.15
C ILE A 90 1.96 14.91 15.85
N ALA A 91 1.62 13.90 15.06
CA ALA A 91 0.24 13.57 14.71
C ALA A 91 -0.59 13.19 15.95
N PHE A 92 -0.01 12.44 16.89
CA PHE A 92 -0.65 12.11 18.15
C PHE A 92 -0.84 13.35 19.04
N VAL A 93 0.21 14.15 19.24
CA VAL A 93 0.17 15.35 20.08
C VAL A 93 -0.83 16.37 19.54
N THR A 94 -0.77 16.69 18.24
CA THR A 94 -1.71 17.62 17.60
C THR A 94 -3.15 17.13 17.69
N SER A 95 -3.40 15.84 17.44
CA SER A 95 -4.74 15.27 17.57
C SER A 95 -5.24 15.25 19.01
N TYR A 96 -4.37 15.00 19.98
CA TYR A 96 -4.73 15.02 21.41
C TYR A 96 -5.08 16.44 21.88
N LEU A 97 -4.21 17.42 21.60
CA LEU A 97 -4.38 18.82 22.01
C LEU A 97 -5.61 19.49 21.37
N THR A 98 -6.05 18.99 20.21
CA THR A 98 -7.23 19.50 19.49
C THR A 98 -8.50 18.69 19.76
N GLY A 99 -8.47 17.73 20.69
CA GLY A 99 -9.65 16.93 21.06
C GLY A 99 -10.06 15.87 20.02
N ARG A 100 -9.22 15.58 19.03
CA ARG A 100 -9.46 14.62 17.93
C ARG A 100 -8.90 13.23 18.23
N THR A 101 -9.09 12.75 19.47
CA THR A 101 -8.55 11.46 19.92
C THR A 101 -9.27 10.26 19.28
N GLY A 102 -10.53 10.42 18.88
CA GLY A 102 -11.32 9.36 18.21
C GLY A 102 -10.71 8.86 16.90
N SER A 103 -9.92 9.70 16.23
CA SER A 103 -9.23 9.40 14.97
C SER A 103 -7.85 8.74 15.13
N ILE A 104 -7.34 8.59 16.36
CA ILE A 104 -6.04 7.95 16.60
C ILE A 104 -6.03 6.49 16.10
N GLY A 105 -7.17 5.80 16.17
CA GLY A 105 -7.32 4.45 15.61
C GLY A 105 -6.97 4.38 14.12
N THR A 106 -7.30 5.43 13.35
CA THR A 106 -6.96 5.52 11.93
C THR A 106 -5.46 5.70 11.71
N LEU A 107 -4.76 6.46 12.55
CA LEU A 107 -3.28 6.54 12.49
C LEU A 107 -2.64 5.18 12.73
N VAL A 108 -3.20 4.39 13.66
CA VAL A 108 -2.71 3.02 13.91
C VAL A 108 -2.93 2.13 12.69
N LEU A 109 -4.14 2.19 12.13
CA LEU A 109 -4.56 1.43 10.95
C LEU A 109 -3.74 1.76 9.70
N GLN A 110 -3.56 3.05 9.39
CA GLN A 110 -2.97 3.51 8.12
C GLN A 110 -1.45 3.61 8.17
N VAL A 111 -0.87 3.88 9.35
CA VAL A 111 0.56 4.19 9.47
C VAL A 111 1.27 3.23 10.41
N LEU A 112 0.90 3.17 11.69
CA LEU A 112 1.71 2.43 12.68
C LEU A 112 1.79 0.93 12.38
N ALA A 113 0.65 0.26 12.21
CA ALA A 113 0.63 -1.18 11.97
C ALA A 113 1.29 -1.55 10.62
N PRO A 114 1.00 -0.86 9.49
CA PRO A 114 1.70 -1.07 8.22
C PRO A 114 3.21 -0.78 8.29
N LEU A 115 3.63 0.25 9.03
CA LEU A 115 5.05 0.57 9.24
C LEU A 115 5.77 -0.56 9.99
N ALA A 116 5.17 -1.08 11.07
CA ALA A 116 5.74 -2.20 11.79
C ALA A 116 5.81 -3.47 10.90
N LEU A 117 4.78 -3.69 10.07
CA LEU A 117 4.77 -4.77 9.09
C LEU A 117 5.87 -4.62 8.04
N LEU A 118 6.18 -3.39 7.60
CA LEU A 118 7.28 -3.11 6.69
C LEU A 118 8.61 -3.62 7.26
N VAL A 119 8.90 -3.36 8.54
CA VAL A 119 10.14 -3.83 9.19
C VAL A 119 10.19 -5.36 9.20
N VAL A 120 9.08 -6.02 9.53
CA VAL A 120 8.97 -7.49 9.52
C VAL A 120 9.16 -8.07 8.13
N ILE A 121 8.56 -7.47 7.10
CA ILE A 121 8.74 -7.91 5.70
C ILE A 121 10.20 -7.76 5.30
N ARG A 122 10.84 -6.63 5.59
CA ARG A 122 12.26 -6.43 5.26
C ARG A 122 13.15 -7.43 5.99
N ALA A 123 12.88 -7.72 7.26
CA ALA A 123 13.61 -8.75 8.01
C ALA A 123 13.46 -10.13 7.36
N ALA A 124 12.25 -10.49 6.90
CA ALA A 124 11.98 -11.74 6.22
C ALA A 124 12.66 -11.83 4.83
N VAL A 125 12.63 -10.76 4.04
CA VAL A 125 13.25 -10.70 2.70
C VAL A 125 14.78 -10.68 2.79
N THR A 126 15.34 -10.09 3.84
CA THR A 126 16.79 -10.09 4.10
C THR A 126 17.28 -11.49 4.42
N ARG A 127 16.49 -12.26 5.17
CA ARG A 127 16.82 -13.66 5.49
C ARG A 127 16.66 -14.59 4.29
N ASP A 128 15.63 -14.38 3.48
CA ASP A 128 15.30 -15.22 2.33
C ASP A 128 14.83 -14.37 1.13
N HIS A 129 15.69 -14.20 0.13
CA HIS A 129 15.35 -13.47 -1.09
C HIS A 129 14.16 -14.09 -1.87
N ARG A 130 13.88 -15.39 -1.69
CA ARG A 130 12.69 -16.03 -2.28
C ARG A 130 11.41 -15.56 -1.60
N ALA A 131 11.47 -15.10 -0.34
CA ALA A 131 10.32 -14.51 0.34
C ALA A 131 9.80 -13.26 -0.39
N GLY A 132 10.70 -12.40 -0.86
CA GLY A 132 10.35 -11.22 -1.64
C GLY A 132 9.61 -11.56 -2.94
N HIS A 133 10.12 -12.54 -3.69
CA HIS A 133 9.47 -13.03 -4.91
C HIS A 133 8.10 -13.68 -4.63
N ARG A 134 7.97 -14.41 -3.53
CA ARG A 134 6.69 -15.00 -3.13
C ARG A 134 5.67 -13.92 -2.76
N LEU A 135 6.08 -12.90 -2.01
CA LEU A 135 5.22 -11.77 -1.65
C LEU A 135 4.81 -10.95 -2.88
N ALA A 136 5.72 -10.71 -3.82
CA ALA A 136 5.40 -10.07 -5.09
C ALA A 136 4.31 -10.85 -5.86
N ARG A 137 4.42 -12.19 -5.92
CA ARG A 137 3.38 -13.03 -6.55
C ARG A 137 2.06 -13.03 -5.79
N VAL A 138 2.09 -12.98 -4.46
CA VAL A 138 0.87 -12.82 -3.64
C VAL A 138 0.19 -11.49 -3.99
N LEU A 139 0.94 -10.40 -4.09
CA LEU A 139 0.39 -9.09 -4.44
C LEU A 139 -0.18 -9.09 -5.87
N VAL A 140 0.49 -9.75 -6.82
CA VAL A 140 -0.06 -9.97 -8.17
C VAL A 140 -1.34 -10.81 -8.12
N ALA A 141 -1.37 -11.91 -7.36
CA ALA A 141 -2.54 -12.76 -7.25
C ALA A 141 -3.74 -12.02 -6.64
N VAL A 142 -3.50 -11.20 -5.60
CA VAL A 142 -4.53 -10.34 -5.00
C VAL A 142 -5.01 -9.30 -6.01
N GLY A 143 -4.10 -8.63 -6.74
CA GLY A 143 -4.47 -7.68 -7.79
C GLY A 143 -5.29 -8.32 -8.90
N VAL A 144 -4.92 -9.52 -9.36
CA VAL A 144 -5.68 -10.28 -10.37
C VAL A 144 -7.06 -10.68 -9.83
N ALA A 145 -7.15 -11.14 -8.58
CA ALA A 145 -8.43 -11.46 -7.97
C ALA A 145 -9.34 -10.22 -7.93
N GLN A 146 -8.82 -9.06 -7.55
CA GLN A 146 -9.56 -7.79 -7.61
C GLN A 146 -9.98 -7.43 -9.03
N ALA A 147 -9.09 -7.58 -10.01
CA ALA A 147 -9.39 -7.30 -11.41
C ALA A 147 -10.52 -8.20 -11.94
N LEU A 148 -10.49 -9.50 -11.62
CA LEU A 148 -11.53 -10.44 -12.01
C LEU A 148 -12.88 -10.11 -11.36
N VAL A 149 -12.90 -9.68 -10.10
CA VAL A 149 -14.14 -9.21 -9.47
C VAL A 149 -14.65 -7.95 -10.16
N VAL A 150 -13.79 -6.97 -10.43
CA VAL A 150 -14.16 -5.73 -11.15
C VAL A 150 -14.76 -6.04 -12.52
N ILE A 151 -14.12 -6.92 -13.30
CA ILE A 151 -14.63 -7.36 -14.62
C ILE A 151 -15.95 -8.13 -14.46
N GLY A 152 -16.06 -9.01 -13.46
CA GLY A 152 -17.27 -9.78 -13.17
C GLY A 152 -18.46 -8.89 -12.82
N VAL A 153 -18.25 -7.81 -12.05
CA VAL A 153 -19.29 -6.82 -11.74
C VAL A 153 -19.68 -6.03 -12.99
N PHE A 154 -18.69 -5.56 -13.75
CA PHE A 154 -18.95 -4.80 -14.99
C PHE A 154 -19.77 -5.59 -16.01
N THR A 155 -19.48 -6.88 -16.15
CA THR A 155 -20.16 -7.79 -17.09
C THR A 155 -21.50 -8.33 -16.56
N GLY A 156 -21.86 -8.02 -15.31
CA GLY A 156 -23.06 -8.57 -14.67
C GLY A 156 -22.96 -10.04 -14.27
N LEU A 157 -21.78 -10.67 -14.40
CA LEU A 157 -21.55 -12.07 -14.00
C LEU A 157 -21.58 -12.26 -12.48
N VAL A 158 -21.19 -11.23 -11.73
CA VAL A 158 -21.16 -11.26 -10.26
C VAL A 158 -21.81 -9.98 -9.74
N PRO A 159 -22.71 -10.04 -8.73
CA PRO A 159 -23.22 -8.82 -8.11
C PRO A 159 -22.09 -8.05 -7.41
N GLN A 160 -22.19 -6.72 -7.36
CA GLN A 160 -21.23 -5.88 -6.62
C GLN A 160 -21.08 -6.38 -5.17
N PRO A 161 -19.88 -6.84 -4.76
CA PRO A 161 -19.65 -7.23 -3.37
C PRO A 161 -19.96 -6.07 -2.43
N TRP A 162 -20.59 -6.38 -1.30
CA TRP A 162 -20.96 -5.39 -0.29
C TRP A 162 -21.89 -4.29 -0.82
N ARG A 163 -22.69 -4.59 -1.86
CA ARG A 163 -23.58 -3.64 -2.53
C ARG A 163 -24.34 -2.73 -1.58
N THR A 164 -25.01 -3.29 -0.58
CA THR A 164 -25.79 -2.53 0.41
C THR A 164 -24.94 -1.48 1.14
N PHE A 165 -23.72 -1.84 1.53
CA PHE A 165 -22.79 -0.90 2.16
C PHE A 165 -22.32 0.18 1.18
N VAL A 166 -21.97 -0.21 -0.05
CA VAL A 166 -21.51 0.74 -1.07
C VAL A 166 -22.61 1.74 -1.43
N GLU A 167 -23.87 1.29 -1.51
CA GLU A 167 -25.04 2.14 -1.77
C GLU A 167 -25.36 3.04 -0.56
N SER A 168 -25.22 2.57 0.68
CA SER A 168 -25.54 3.36 1.88
C SER A 168 -24.44 4.34 2.29
N SER A 169 -23.18 4.07 1.96
CA SER A 169 -22.02 4.87 2.38
C SER A 169 -21.72 6.05 1.45
N ARG A 170 -22.42 6.16 0.33
CA ARG A 170 -22.17 7.17 -0.70
C ARG A 170 -23.44 7.97 -0.96
N TRP A 171 -23.32 9.29 -0.85
CA TRP A 171 -24.39 10.22 -1.20
C TRP A 171 -24.58 10.34 -2.71
N TRP A 172 -23.53 10.05 -3.49
CA TRP A 172 -23.68 9.68 -4.89
C TRP A 172 -24.19 8.24 -4.94
N ALA A 173 -25.39 8.02 -5.50
CA ALA A 173 -25.79 6.69 -5.95
C ALA A 173 -24.62 6.10 -6.73
N VAL A 174 -24.26 4.83 -6.49
CA VAL A 174 -23.13 4.14 -7.14
C VAL A 174 -23.12 4.58 -8.59
N ASP A 175 -22.18 5.44 -8.98
CA ASP A 175 -22.07 5.85 -10.36
C ASP A 175 -21.92 4.53 -11.11
N PRO A 176 -22.96 4.08 -11.84
CA PRO A 176 -23.07 2.69 -12.29
C PRO A 176 -21.92 2.35 -13.24
N THR A 177 -21.18 3.37 -13.67
CA THR A 177 -20.03 3.30 -14.54
C THR A 177 -18.72 2.96 -13.82
N ARG A 178 -18.64 3.01 -12.48
CA ARG A 178 -17.40 2.78 -11.72
C ARG A 178 -17.42 1.51 -10.92
N MET A 179 -16.53 0.60 -11.28
CA MET A 179 -16.38 -0.66 -10.57
C MET A 179 -15.47 -0.51 -9.34
N VAL A 180 -15.91 -1.06 -8.21
CA VAL A 180 -15.19 -0.95 -6.92
C VAL A 180 -14.51 -2.27 -6.53
N GLY A 181 -14.96 -3.40 -7.07
CA GLY A 181 -14.46 -4.73 -6.68
C GLY A 181 -14.93 -5.10 -5.28
N THR A 182 -14.07 -5.74 -4.47
CA THR A 182 -14.40 -6.01 -3.05
C THR A 182 -14.00 -4.88 -2.12
N LEU A 183 -13.43 -3.78 -2.63
CA LEU A 183 -12.95 -2.65 -1.84
C LEU A 183 -14.06 -1.59 -1.68
N GLU A 184 -13.80 -0.56 -0.88
CA GLU A 184 -14.77 0.51 -0.60
C GLU A 184 -14.71 1.70 -1.56
N HIS A 185 -13.66 1.81 -2.38
CA HIS A 185 -13.47 2.95 -3.29
C HIS A 185 -12.81 2.54 -4.62
N PRO A 186 -13.33 2.99 -5.78
CA PRO A 186 -12.80 2.60 -7.09
C PRO A 186 -11.34 3.03 -7.28
N LEU A 187 -10.92 4.17 -6.70
CA LEU A 187 -9.52 4.60 -6.75
C LEU A 187 -8.60 3.71 -5.91
N VAL A 188 -9.11 3.12 -4.82
CA VAL A 188 -8.33 2.19 -4.00
C VAL A 188 -8.19 0.86 -4.76
N ALA A 189 -9.25 0.36 -5.40
CA ALA A 189 -9.16 -0.81 -6.28
C ALA A 189 -8.15 -0.60 -7.41
N ALA A 190 -8.22 0.56 -8.08
CA ALA A 190 -7.24 0.96 -9.09
C ALA A 190 -5.81 0.93 -8.55
N LEU A 191 -5.59 1.51 -7.36
CA LEU A 191 -4.28 1.56 -6.71
C LEU A 191 -3.71 0.15 -6.47
N TRP A 192 -4.52 -0.79 -5.96
CA TRP A 192 -4.10 -2.19 -5.73
C TRP A 192 -3.71 -2.90 -7.03
N MET A 193 -4.51 -2.74 -8.09
CA MET A 193 -4.22 -3.35 -9.39
C MET A 193 -3.00 -2.72 -10.06
N THR A 194 -2.87 -1.38 -10.02
CA THR A 194 -1.71 -0.65 -10.53
C THR A 194 -0.43 -1.02 -9.79
N ALA A 195 -0.49 -1.17 -8.46
CA ALA A 195 0.64 -1.62 -7.64
C ALA A 195 1.13 -3.02 -8.04
N ALA A 196 0.23 -3.90 -8.51
CA ALA A 196 0.55 -5.25 -8.93
C ALA A 196 1.26 -5.32 -10.29
N VAL A 197 0.98 -4.39 -11.21
CA VAL A 197 1.51 -4.45 -12.60
C VAL A 197 3.04 -4.59 -12.64
N PRO A 198 3.86 -3.78 -11.94
CA PRO A 198 5.31 -3.94 -11.99
C PRO A 198 5.82 -5.29 -11.49
N PHE A 199 5.13 -5.89 -10.50
CA PHE A 199 5.51 -7.18 -9.93
C PHE A 199 5.17 -8.37 -10.83
N VAL A 200 4.44 -8.17 -11.92
CA VAL A 200 4.22 -9.19 -12.96
C VAL A 200 5.54 -9.65 -13.58
N ALA A 201 6.58 -8.80 -13.56
CA ALA A 201 7.95 -9.18 -13.93
C ALA A 201 8.51 -10.38 -13.13
N SER A 202 7.91 -10.74 -11.97
CA SER A 202 8.29 -11.91 -11.18
C SER A 202 7.72 -13.25 -11.70
N ILE A 203 6.82 -13.21 -12.69
CA ILE A 203 6.25 -14.38 -13.37
C ILE A 203 7.24 -14.82 -14.47
N ARG A 204 7.54 -16.11 -14.58
CA ARG A 204 8.53 -16.60 -15.56
C ARG A 204 8.02 -16.73 -17.00
N ARG A 205 6.72 -16.99 -17.18
CA ARG A 205 6.14 -17.28 -18.50
C ARG A 205 5.66 -15.97 -19.14
N ALA A 206 6.22 -15.61 -20.29
CA ALA A 206 5.90 -14.37 -20.99
C ALA A 206 4.41 -14.22 -21.34
N TRP A 207 3.76 -15.29 -21.82
CA TRP A 207 2.33 -15.25 -22.13
C TRP A 207 1.49 -14.96 -20.88
N LEU A 208 1.83 -15.56 -19.72
CA LEU A 208 1.16 -15.26 -18.45
C LEU A 208 1.40 -13.81 -18.03
N GLN A 209 2.62 -13.28 -18.22
CA GLN A 209 2.88 -11.87 -17.96
C GLN A 209 1.97 -10.96 -18.79
N CYS A 210 1.87 -11.23 -20.10
CA CYS A 210 1.03 -10.45 -21.01
C CYS A 210 -0.45 -10.53 -20.60
N THR A 211 -0.98 -11.73 -20.36
CA THR A 211 -2.36 -11.92 -19.92
C THR A 211 -2.65 -11.20 -18.62
N VAL A 212 -1.78 -11.35 -17.61
CA VAL A 212 -1.98 -10.71 -16.29
C VAL A 212 -1.91 -9.19 -16.41
N VAL A 213 -0.97 -8.64 -17.18
CA VAL A 213 -0.89 -7.19 -17.44
C VAL A 213 -2.17 -6.68 -18.11
N LEU A 214 -2.64 -7.36 -19.15
CA LEU A 214 -3.88 -6.98 -19.86
C LEU A 214 -5.09 -6.98 -18.92
N VAL A 215 -5.24 -8.03 -18.09
CA VAL A 215 -6.33 -8.14 -17.11
C VAL A 215 -6.26 -7.01 -16.08
N LEU A 216 -5.08 -6.74 -15.51
CA LEU A 216 -4.91 -5.68 -14.51
C LEU A 216 -5.18 -4.30 -15.11
N VAL A 217 -4.60 -3.97 -16.27
CA VAL A 217 -4.78 -2.66 -16.91
C VAL A 217 -6.22 -2.46 -17.37
N GLY A 218 -6.85 -3.48 -17.95
CA GLY A 218 -8.26 -3.44 -18.34
C GLY A 218 -9.17 -3.17 -17.14
N ALA A 219 -8.95 -3.86 -16.02
CA ALA A 219 -9.72 -3.61 -14.81
C ALA A 219 -9.46 -2.23 -14.18
N VAL A 220 -8.23 -1.71 -14.23
CA VAL A 220 -7.93 -0.31 -13.81
C VAL A 220 -8.69 0.71 -14.66
N ALA A 221 -8.89 0.46 -15.96
CA ALA A 221 -9.70 1.32 -16.79
C ALA A 221 -11.18 1.35 -16.32
N LEU A 222 -11.73 0.19 -15.94
CA LEU A 222 -13.11 0.05 -15.45
C LEU A 222 -13.37 0.73 -14.08
N THR A 223 -12.34 1.08 -13.32
CA THR A 223 -12.50 1.88 -12.08
C THR A 223 -12.60 3.38 -12.35
N GLY A 224 -12.28 3.82 -13.59
CA GLY A 224 -12.23 5.22 -14.00
C GLY A 224 -11.13 6.05 -13.34
N SER A 225 -10.04 5.43 -12.86
CA SER A 225 -8.91 6.16 -12.24
C SER A 225 -7.88 6.55 -13.30
N ARG A 226 -7.90 7.81 -13.75
CA ARG A 226 -6.98 8.33 -14.78
C ARG A 226 -5.51 8.17 -14.40
N LEU A 227 -5.14 8.65 -13.21
CA LEU A 227 -3.75 8.59 -12.74
C LEU A 227 -3.25 7.16 -12.60
N SER A 228 -4.06 6.28 -11.98
CA SER A 228 -3.71 4.87 -11.82
C SER A 228 -3.59 4.14 -13.17
N LEU A 229 -4.43 4.51 -14.15
CA LEU A 229 -4.36 3.96 -15.51
C LEU A 229 -3.07 4.37 -16.23
N VAL A 230 -2.68 5.64 -16.16
CA VAL A 230 -1.41 6.11 -16.74
C VAL A 230 -0.23 5.37 -16.12
N ILE A 231 -0.19 5.27 -14.79
CA ILE A 231 0.88 4.58 -14.06
C ILE A 231 0.89 3.08 -14.41
N ALA A 232 -0.28 2.44 -14.51
CA ALA A 232 -0.40 1.04 -14.91
C ALA A 232 0.07 0.81 -16.35
N ALA A 233 -0.28 1.71 -17.28
CA ALA A 233 0.14 1.63 -18.68
C ALA A 233 1.67 1.80 -18.83
N VAL A 234 2.25 2.81 -18.18
CA VAL A 234 3.72 2.99 -18.15
C VAL A 234 4.40 1.77 -17.53
N SER A 235 3.84 1.24 -16.44
CA SER A 235 4.37 0.03 -15.79
C SER A 235 4.27 -1.20 -16.69
N ALA A 236 3.16 -1.36 -17.41
CA ALA A 236 2.93 -2.43 -18.37
C ALA A 236 3.96 -2.39 -19.49
N VAL A 237 4.18 -1.22 -20.09
CA VAL A 237 5.22 -1.01 -21.12
C VAL A 237 6.58 -1.43 -20.57
N VAL A 238 7.00 -0.90 -19.41
CA VAL A 238 8.31 -1.22 -18.82
C VAL A 238 8.46 -2.73 -18.53
N VAL A 239 7.42 -3.39 -17.99
CA VAL A 239 7.44 -4.83 -17.69
C VAL A 239 7.52 -5.66 -18.96
N LEU A 240 6.67 -5.37 -19.96
CA LEU A 240 6.61 -6.13 -21.21
C LEU A 240 7.91 -5.99 -22.00
N PHE A 241 8.48 -4.79 -22.10
CA PHE A 241 9.75 -4.58 -22.80
C PHE A 241 10.94 -5.27 -22.11
N ARG A 242 10.89 -5.44 -20.78
CA ARG A 242 11.89 -6.19 -20.00
C ARG A 242 11.71 -7.71 -19.99
N SER A 243 10.58 -8.23 -20.48
CA SER A 243 10.38 -9.68 -20.59
C SER A 243 11.28 -10.31 -21.65
N ASP A 244 11.55 -11.61 -21.56
CA ASP A 244 12.26 -12.37 -22.60
C ASP A 244 11.35 -12.74 -23.80
N ALA A 245 10.16 -12.14 -23.89
CA ALA A 245 9.24 -12.40 -24.99
C ALA A 245 9.81 -11.95 -26.34
N HIS A 246 9.44 -12.64 -27.42
CA HIS A 246 9.75 -12.21 -28.78
C HIS A 246 9.21 -10.78 -29.02
N LEU A 247 9.94 -9.95 -29.76
CA LEU A 247 9.58 -8.55 -30.01
C LEU A 247 8.15 -8.41 -30.56
N PHE A 248 7.75 -9.31 -31.45
CA PHE A 248 6.38 -9.36 -31.97
C PHE A 248 5.33 -9.47 -30.85
N VAL A 249 5.53 -10.36 -29.87
CA VAL A 249 4.60 -10.54 -28.75
C VAL A 249 4.54 -9.28 -27.88
N LYS A 250 5.68 -8.61 -27.67
CA LYS A 250 5.74 -7.34 -26.93
C LYS A 250 4.93 -6.26 -27.65
N VAL A 251 5.19 -6.08 -28.94
CA VAL A 251 4.50 -5.08 -29.78
C VAL A 251 3.00 -5.37 -29.84
N VAL A 252 2.60 -6.62 -30.12
CA VAL A 252 1.18 -7.01 -30.16
C VAL A 252 0.52 -6.85 -28.79
N SER A 253 1.18 -7.18 -27.69
CA SER A 253 0.60 -7.02 -26.34
C SER A 253 0.41 -5.55 -25.99
N VAL A 254 1.41 -4.71 -26.26
CA VAL A 254 1.32 -3.26 -26.07
C VAL A 254 0.24 -2.67 -26.97
N ALA A 255 0.22 -3.03 -28.25
CA ALA A 255 -0.82 -2.63 -29.19
C ALA A 255 -2.20 -3.10 -28.72
N SER A 256 -2.33 -4.29 -28.13
CA SER A 256 -3.58 -4.81 -27.59
C SER A 256 -4.02 -4.07 -26.33
N VAL A 257 -3.09 -3.65 -25.45
CA VAL A 257 -3.40 -2.75 -24.32
C VAL A 257 -3.94 -1.42 -24.84
N PHE A 258 -3.27 -0.82 -25.82
CA PHE A 258 -3.68 0.47 -26.39
C PHE A 258 -4.97 0.36 -27.21
N ALA A 259 -5.12 -0.68 -28.03
CA ALA A 259 -6.32 -0.94 -28.83
C ALA A 259 -7.51 -1.32 -27.95
N GLY A 260 -7.30 -2.14 -26.93
CA GLY A 260 -8.32 -2.44 -25.92
C GLY A 260 -8.69 -1.19 -25.12
N GLY A 261 -7.72 -0.37 -24.74
CA GLY A 261 -7.95 0.94 -24.14
C GLY A 261 -8.73 1.87 -25.06
N ALA A 262 -8.37 1.95 -26.34
CA ALA A 262 -9.06 2.74 -27.34
C ALA A 262 -10.48 2.22 -27.62
N ALA A 263 -10.68 0.90 -27.70
CA ALA A 263 -11.99 0.29 -27.85
C ALA A 263 -12.88 0.54 -26.63
N LEU A 264 -12.32 0.48 -25.41
CA LEU A 264 -13.02 0.92 -24.21
C LEU A 264 -13.37 2.39 -24.30
N LEU A 265 -12.46 3.27 -24.75
CA LEU A 265 -12.69 4.70 -24.96
C LEU A 265 -13.68 5.05 -26.08
N LEU A 266 -13.88 4.16 -27.05
CA LEU A 266 -14.85 4.33 -28.13
C LEU A 266 -16.20 3.67 -27.83
N GLY A 267 -16.26 2.78 -26.83
CA GLY A 267 -17.49 2.12 -26.39
C GLY A 267 -18.28 2.94 -25.36
N SER A 268 -19.30 2.33 -24.74
CA SER A 268 -20.10 2.96 -23.68
C SER A 268 -19.26 3.35 -22.45
N ALA A 269 -18.28 2.53 -22.08
CA ALA A 269 -17.29 2.87 -21.04
C ALA A 269 -16.47 4.12 -21.41
N GLY A 270 -16.29 4.34 -22.70
CA GLY A 270 -15.52 5.42 -23.28
C GLY A 270 -16.29 6.70 -23.41
N ALA A 271 -17.59 6.60 -23.72
CA ALA A 271 -18.52 7.70 -23.54
C ALA A 271 -18.47 8.21 -22.09
N THR A 272 -18.47 7.32 -21.08
CA THR A 272 -18.29 7.74 -19.67
C THR A 272 -16.92 8.40 -19.42
N VAL A 273 -15.83 7.81 -19.92
CA VAL A 273 -14.49 8.37 -19.71
C VAL A 273 -14.34 9.72 -20.41
N SER A 274 -14.82 9.83 -21.65
CA SER A 274 -14.82 11.04 -22.49
C SER A 274 -15.75 12.10 -21.93
N GLU A 275 -16.94 11.74 -21.45
CA GLU A 275 -17.86 12.64 -20.75
C GLU A 275 -17.15 13.24 -19.54
N ARG A 276 -16.37 12.47 -18.77
CA ARG A 276 -15.56 13.08 -17.70
C ARG A 276 -14.41 13.96 -18.20
N PHE A 277 -13.85 13.68 -19.38
CA PHE A 277 -12.76 14.51 -19.94
C PHE A 277 -13.30 15.79 -20.59
N ALA A 278 -14.52 15.75 -21.12
CA ALA A 278 -15.20 16.87 -21.75
C ALA A 278 -15.98 17.72 -20.72
N ASP A 279 -16.63 17.04 -19.78
CA ASP A 279 -17.30 17.60 -18.61
C ASP A 279 -16.30 17.63 -17.43
N ASP A 280 -15.29 18.49 -17.56
CA ASP A 280 -14.50 18.97 -16.41
C ASP A 280 -15.32 19.97 -15.56
N GLY A 281 -16.66 19.93 -15.69
CA GLY A 281 -17.71 20.89 -15.32
C GLY A 281 -17.91 21.16 -13.83
N GLY A 282 -16.81 21.21 -13.08
CA GLY A 282 -16.77 21.59 -11.67
C GLY A 282 -15.49 21.13 -10.97
N SER A 283 -14.80 20.10 -11.46
CA SER A 283 -13.58 19.58 -10.81
C SER A 283 -12.41 20.56 -10.85
N GLY A 284 -12.25 21.30 -11.96
CA GLY A 284 -11.22 22.32 -12.08
C GLY A 284 -11.45 23.51 -11.14
N SER A 285 -12.69 24.02 -11.08
CA SER A 285 -13.07 25.12 -10.19
C SER A 285 -13.01 24.72 -8.73
N VAL A 286 -13.53 23.53 -8.37
CA VAL A 286 -13.44 23.00 -6.99
C VAL A 286 -11.99 22.81 -6.54
N ARG A 287 -11.10 22.33 -7.43
CA ARG A 287 -9.66 22.26 -7.11
C ARG A 287 -9.05 23.64 -6.88
N ALA A 288 -9.42 24.63 -7.69
CA ALA A 288 -8.97 26.00 -7.50
C ALA A 288 -9.47 26.59 -6.18
N GLU A 289 -10.76 26.41 -5.86
CA GLU A 289 -11.37 26.80 -4.58
C GLU A 289 -10.69 26.12 -3.39
N VAL A 290 -10.38 24.83 -3.49
CA VAL A 290 -9.66 24.09 -2.46
C VAL A 290 -8.24 24.63 -2.25
N LEU A 291 -7.55 25.02 -3.33
CA LEU A 291 -6.22 25.65 -3.25
C LEU A 291 -6.28 27.08 -2.68
N GLU A 292 -7.30 27.83 -3.03
CA GLU A 292 -7.55 29.16 -2.45
C GLU A 292 -7.85 29.06 -0.96
N LEU A 293 -8.76 28.16 -0.57
CA LEU A 293 -9.06 27.85 0.83
C LEU A 293 -7.80 27.43 1.58
N PHE A 294 -6.97 26.57 0.99
CA PHE A 294 -5.67 26.21 1.56
C PHE A 294 -4.79 27.43 1.81
N GLY A 295 -4.72 28.37 0.86
CA GLY A 295 -3.99 29.62 1.00
C GLY A 295 -4.42 30.42 2.22
N THR A 296 -5.72 30.43 2.54
CA THR A 296 -6.25 31.14 3.72
C THR A 296 -5.87 30.50 5.06
N VAL A 297 -5.71 29.18 5.10
CA VAL A 297 -5.38 28.44 6.34
C VAL A 297 -3.89 28.11 6.47
N TRP A 298 -3.13 28.20 5.38
CA TRP A 298 -1.72 27.76 5.31
C TRP A 298 -0.85 28.38 6.40
N GLN A 299 -0.96 29.69 6.61
CA GLN A 299 -0.13 30.38 7.61
C GLN A 299 -0.36 29.84 9.03
N GLN A 300 -1.57 29.37 9.33
CA GLN A 300 -1.93 28.81 10.62
C GLN A 300 -1.50 27.35 10.77
N THR A 301 -1.40 26.61 9.66
CA THR A 301 -1.13 25.16 9.67
C THR A 301 0.29 24.77 9.26
N VAL A 302 1.08 25.67 8.68
CA VAL A 302 2.40 25.32 8.12
C VAL A 302 3.38 24.75 9.15
N VAL A 303 3.34 25.22 10.39
CA VAL A 303 4.20 24.73 11.48
C VAL A 303 3.50 23.66 12.30
N VAL A 304 2.28 23.95 12.77
CA VAL A 304 1.50 23.09 13.66
C VAL A 304 0.15 22.81 13.02
N GLY A 305 -0.15 21.53 12.80
CA GLY A 305 -1.44 21.11 12.27
C GLY A 305 -2.59 21.20 13.28
N ARG A 306 -3.81 21.02 12.78
CA ARG A 306 -5.06 21.12 13.56
C ARG A 306 -5.61 19.77 14.04
N GLY A 307 -4.80 18.73 13.98
CA GLY A 307 -5.13 17.35 14.32
C GLY A 307 -5.79 16.57 13.18
N PHE A 308 -5.90 15.24 13.35
CA PHE A 308 -6.39 14.33 12.32
C PHE A 308 -7.80 14.70 11.81
N GLY A 309 -7.99 14.76 10.49
CA GLY A 309 -9.28 15.06 9.87
C GLY A 309 -9.69 16.53 9.95
N ALA A 310 -8.77 17.43 10.32
CA ALA A 310 -9.04 18.86 10.31
C ALA A 310 -9.23 19.40 8.89
N SER A 311 -8.51 18.83 7.92
CA SER A 311 -8.67 19.07 6.49
C SER A 311 -10.11 18.82 6.01
N GLU A 312 -10.76 17.74 6.46
CA GLU A 312 -12.17 17.47 6.14
C GLU A 312 -13.14 18.43 6.84
N GLU A 313 -12.81 18.91 8.04
CA GLU A 313 -13.62 19.91 8.73
C GLU A 313 -13.51 21.27 8.04
N VAL A 314 -12.30 21.66 7.63
CA VAL A 314 -12.04 22.92 6.91
C VAL A 314 -12.85 22.96 5.61
N THR A 315 -12.84 21.88 4.80
CA THR A 315 -13.63 21.84 3.56
C THR A 315 -15.13 21.82 3.82
N ARG A 316 -15.59 21.08 4.86
CA ARG A 316 -17.00 21.06 5.25
C ARG A 316 -17.51 22.42 5.72
N ASN A 317 -16.73 23.14 6.53
CA ASN A 317 -17.09 24.46 7.05
C ASN A 317 -17.11 25.52 5.95
N ALA A 318 -16.27 25.37 4.93
CA ALA A 318 -16.27 26.22 3.74
C ALA A 318 -17.41 25.87 2.75
N LEU A 319 -18.25 24.87 3.07
CA LEU A 319 -19.31 24.34 2.21
C LEU A 319 -18.81 23.90 0.83
N ILE A 320 -17.52 23.57 0.71
CA ILE A 320 -16.97 22.96 -0.48
C ILE A 320 -17.41 21.50 -0.45
N GLY A 321 -18.23 21.09 -1.41
CA GLY A 321 -18.78 19.73 -1.52
C GLY A 321 -17.72 18.63 -1.80
N ALA A 322 -16.44 18.96 -1.71
CA ALA A 322 -15.31 18.08 -1.94
C ALA A 322 -14.26 18.19 -0.82
N THR A 323 -13.59 17.07 -0.52
CA THR A 323 -12.39 17.06 0.31
C THR A 323 -11.17 17.46 -0.51
N PHE A 324 -10.09 17.88 0.14
CA PHE A 324 -8.78 18.00 -0.50
C PHE A 324 -8.44 16.72 -1.29
N GLU A 325 -8.29 16.83 -2.61
CA GLU A 325 -7.95 15.68 -3.46
C GLU A 325 -6.46 15.29 -3.40
N ASN A 326 -5.68 16.00 -2.58
CA ASN A 326 -4.24 15.78 -2.43
C ASN A 326 -3.89 15.53 -0.95
N PRO A 327 -3.36 14.33 -0.60
CA PRO A 327 -3.07 13.97 0.78
C PRO A 327 -1.92 14.78 1.39
N VAL A 328 -1.04 15.39 0.58
CA VAL A 328 0.00 16.30 1.09
C VAL A 328 -0.65 17.55 1.67
N LEU A 329 -1.60 18.16 0.96
CA LEU A 329 -2.32 19.34 1.47
C LEU A 329 -3.10 18.99 2.75
N MET A 330 -3.74 17.81 2.76
CA MET A 330 -4.43 17.30 3.95
C MET A 330 -3.51 17.14 5.14
N TYR A 331 -2.36 16.49 4.96
CA TYR A 331 -1.41 16.27 6.04
C TYR A 331 -0.81 17.57 6.56
N ILE A 332 -0.69 18.59 5.72
CA ILE A 332 -0.25 19.92 6.17
C ILE A 332 -1.32 20.54 7.06
N VAL A 333 -2.59 20.52 6.65
CA VAL A 333 -3.68 21.05 7.50
C VAL A 333 -3.83 20.24 8.80
N ASP A 334 -3.74 18.91 8.70
CA ASP A 334 -3.95 17.99 9.83
C ASP A 334 -2.77 17.99 10.82
N PHE A 335 -1.53 17.90 10.33
CA PHE A 335 -0.34 17.65 11.17
C PHE A 335 0.76 18.70 11.05
N GLY A 336 0.67 19.57 10.04
CA GLY A 336 1.64 20.61 9.76
C GLY A 336 2.67 20.23 8.70
N GLY A 337 3.33 21.24 8.16
CA GLY A 337 4.35 21.10 7.10
C GLY A 337 5.52 20.23 7.53
N ILE A 338 6.01 20.40 8.76
CA ILE A 338 7.14 19.60 9.29
C ILE A 338 6.77 18.11 9.35
N ALA A 339 5.63 17.78 9.96
CA ALA A 339 5.17 16.40 10.06
C ALA A 339 4.92 15.77 8.67
N THR A 340 4.36 16.55 7.75
CA THR A 340 4.16 16.14 6.35
C THR A 340 5.48 15.81 5.66
N LEU A 341 6.48 16.68 5.79
CA LEU A 341 7.82 16.45 5.22
C LEU A 341 8.49 15.22 5.83
N LEU A 342 8.37 15.00 7.14
CA LEU A 342 8.88 13.80 7.80
C LEU A 342 8.22 12.53 7.24
N PHE A 343 6.90 12.54 7.08
CA PHE A 343 6.15 11.40 6.55
C PHE A 343 6.50 11.12 5.09
N PHE A 344 6.19 12.05 4.18
CA PHE A 344 6.39 11.84 2.74
C PHE A 344 7.86 11.76 2.37
N GLY A 345 8.74 12.52 3.03
CA GLY A 345 10.19 12.43 2.87
C GLY A 345 10.71 11.04 3.23
N ALA A 346 10.25 10.45 4.34
CA ALA A 346 10.60 9.08 4.70
C ALA A 346 10.12 8.05 3.65
N LEU A 347 8.89 8.20 3.14
CA LEU A 347 8.38 7.31 2.08
C LEU A 347 9.20 7.41 0.80
N VAL A 348 9.56 8.63 0.38
CA VAL A 348 10.42 8.88 -0.79
C VAL A 348 11.81 8.27 -0.58
N VAL A 349 12.41 8.43 0.60
CA VAL A 349 13.70 7.82 0.94
C VAL A 349 13.63 6.29 0.86
N ILE A 350 12.55 5.66 1.33
CA ILE A 350 12.37 4.20 1.19
C ILE A 350 12.23 3.80 -0.28
N ALA A 351 11.40 4.51 -1.05
CA ALA A 351 11.11 4.19 -2.45
C ALA A 351 12.33 4.37 -3.37
N LEU A 352 13.12 5.42 -3.14
CA LEU A 352 14.27 5.78 -3.97
C LEU A 352 15.60 5.20 -3.49
N GLY A 353 15.63 4.62 -2.30
CA GLY A 353 16.82 4.27 -1.50
C GLY A 353 18.05 3.74 -2.25
N ALA A 354 19.20 3.83 -1.56
CA ALA A 354 20.54 3.70 -2.12
C ALA A 354 20.68 2.59 -3.20
N PRO A 355 21.29 2.90 -4.36
CA PRO A 355 21.56 1.89 -5.38
C PRO A 355 22.54 0.84 -4.83
N GLY A 356 22.09 -0.43 -4.76
CA GLY A 356 22.92 -1.55 -4.31
C GLY A 356 22.12 -2.72 -3.73
N ALA A 357 22.59 -3.95 -3.97
CA ALA A 357 22.09 -5.26 -3.50
C ALA A 357 20.59 -5.58 -3.72
N THR A 358 20.37 -6.44 -4.74
CA THR A 358 19.15 -7.18 -5.12
C THR A 358 17.83 -6.42 -4.96
N ARG A 359 17.41 -5.74 -6.03
CA ARG A 359 16.04 -5.21 -6.15
C ARG A 359 15.14 -6.29 -6.74
N LEU A 360 13.96 -6.48 -6.16
CA LEU A 360 12.92 -7.29 -6.80
C LEU A 360 12.58 -6.67 -8.16
N PRO A 361 12.44 -7.46 -9.24
CA PRO A 361 12.01 -6.95 -10.53
C PRO A 361 10.72 -6.14 -10.39
N GLY A 362 10.74 -4.90 -10.88
CA GLY A 362 9.60 -3.98 -10.80
C GLY A 362 9.36 -3.30 -9.45
N GLY A 363 10.06 -3.68 -8.37
CA GLY A 363 9.78 -3.18 -7.01
C GLY A 363 9.86 -1.64 -6.90
N ARG A 364 10.93 -1.02 -7.42
CA ARG A 364 11.08 0.45 -7.41
C ARG A 364 9.99 1.15 -8.23
N LEU A 365 9.62 0.58 -9.37
CA LEU A 365 8.56 1.12 -10.23
C LEU A 365 7.20 1.04 -9.52
N ALA A 366 6.92 -0.05 -8.81
CA ALA A 366 5.73 -0.18 -7.97
C ALA A 366 5.72 0.84 -6.83
N ALA A 367 6.82 1.02 -6.10
CA ALA A 367 6.88 2.00 -5.02
C ALA A 367 6.68 3.43 -5.51
N VAL A 368 7.39 3.85 -6.56
CA VAL A 368 7.21 5.19 -7.14
C VAL A 368 5.78 5.35 -7.69
N GLY A 369 5.29 4.36 -8.42
CA GLY A 369 3.93 4.36 -8.98
C GLY A 369 2.86 4.48 -7.89
N VAL A 370 2.97 3.72 -6.81
CA VAL A 370 2.04 3.79 -5.67
C VAL A 370 2.12 5.14 -4.97
N LEU A 371 3.32 5.68 -4.74
CA LEU A 371 3.46 7.00 -4.14
C LEU A 371 2.81 8.09 -4.99
N VAL A 372 3.03 8.08 -6.30
CA VAL A 372 2.39 9.04 -7.21
C VAL A 372 0.86 8.83 -7.23
N ALA A 373 0.39 7.59 -7.31
CA ALA A 373 -1.04 7.28 -7.37
C ALA A 373 -1.80 7.73 -6.10
N VAL A 374 -1.18 7.57 -4.92
CA VAL A 374 -1.70 8.05 -3.62
C VAL A 374 -1.87 9.57 -3.62
N LEU A 375 -1.02 10.34 -4.34
CA LEU A 375 -1.15 11.80 -4.42
C LEU A 375 -2.38 12.26 -5.23
N GLY A 376 -2.96 11.39 -6.06
CA GLY A 376 -4.05 11.75 -6.97
C GLY A 376 -5.45 11.65 -6.37
N PHE A 377 -5.58 11.31 -5.09
CA PHE A 377 -6.86 11.32 -4.39
C PHE A 377 -6.68 11.36 -2.88
N ASN A 378 -7.79 11.53 -2.15
CA ASN A 378 -7.81 11.46 -0.69
C ASN A 378 -7.60 10.02 -0.15
N SER A 379 -6.40 9.47 -0.35
CA SER A 379 -6.11 8.07 -0.11
C SER A 379 -5.68 7.73 1.32
N LEU A 380 -5.24 8.73 2.08
CA LEU A 380 -4.66 8.52 3.42
C LEU A 380 -5.57 8.96 4.57
N SER A 381 -6.60 9.76 4.31
CA SER A 381 -7.63 10.06 5.34
C SER A 381 -8.83 9.12 5.25
N THR A 382 -9.08 8.52 4.09
CA THR A 382 -10.07 7.45 3.97
C THR A 382 -9.59 6.26 4.79
N ASN A 383 -10.49 5.65 5.58
CA ASN A 383 -10.20 4.44 6.36
C ASN A 383 -10.02 3.20 5.45
N ALA A 384 -9.30 3.35 4.34
CA ALA A 384 -9.20 2.38 3.27
C ALA A 384 -8.00 1.46 3.41
N ALA A 385 -7.99 0.43 2.58
CA ALA A 385 -6.89 -0.53 2.38
C ALA A 385 -5.59 0.06 1.78
N VAL A 386 -5.27 1.34 2.01
CA VAL A 386 -4.14 2.03 1.38
C VAL A 386 -2.84 1.84 2.17
N GLY A 387 -2.86 2.05 3.49
CA GLY A 387 -1.69 1.91 4.35
C GLY A 387 -0.98 0.55 4.20
N PRO A 388 -1.66 -0.59 4.39
CA PRO A 388 -1.06 -1.91 4.20
C PRO A 388 -0.42 -2.10 2.82
N LEU A 389 -1.09 -1.70 1.74
CA LEU A 389 -0.54 -1.79 0.39
C LEU A 389 0.73 -0.95 0.23
N LEU A 390 0.65 0.34 0.60
CA LEU A 390 1.76 1.29 0.47
C LEU A 390 3.02 0.76 1.16
N PHE A 391 2.91 0.37 2.43
CA PHE A 391 4.07 -0.08 3.20
C PHE A 391 4.58 -1.46 2.75
N VAL A 392 3.71 -2.36 2.29
CA VAL A 392 4.14 -3.64 1.69
C VAL A 392 4.92 -3.42 0.40
N VAL A 393 4.43 -2.56 -0.49
CA VAL A 393 5.13 -2.24 -1.75
C VAL A 393 6.48 -1.58 -1.47
N LEU A 394 6.53 -0.63 -0.53
CA LEU A 394 7.78 0.01 -0.10
C LEU A 394 8.76 -1.00 0.50
N ALA A 395 8.28 -1.96 1.31
CA ALA A 395 9.10 -3.02 1.88
C ALA A 395 9.75 -3.91 0.80
N LEU A 396 9.03 -4.17 -0.30
CA LEU A 396 9.50 -4.97 -1.43
C LEU A 396 10.38 -4.19 -2.41
N ALA A 397 10.26 -2.86 -2.46
CA ALA A 397 11.01 -2.00 -3.35
C ALA A 397 12.42 -1.65 -2.83
N ALA A 398 12.55 -1.51 -1.52
CA ALA A 398 13.79 -1.10 -0.89
C ALA A 398 14.90 -2.16 -1.10
N PRO A 399 16.15 -1.75 -1.34
CA PRO A 399 17.28 -2.67 -1.49
C PRO A 399 17.41 -3.60 -0.27
N VAL A 400 17.78 -4.85 -0.53
CA VAL A 400 18.13 -5.78 0.56
C VAL A 400 19.55 -5.41 0.97
N LEU A 401 19.68 -4.73 2.11
CA LEU A 401 21.00 -4.38 2.62
C LEU A 401 21.74 -5.69 2.89
N ALA A 402 22.83 -5.93 2.16
CA ALA A 402 23.66 -7.10 2.36
C ALA A 402 24.00 -7.19 3.86
N VAL A 403 23.68 -8.31 4.48
CA VAL A 403 24.24 -8.65 5.78
C VAL A 403 25.63 -9.18 5.46
N PRO A 404 26.71 -8.60 6.00
CA PRO A 404 27.98 -9.31 6.01
C PRO A 404 27.71 -10.60 6.78
N VAL A 405 27.53 -11.71 6.07
CA VAL A 405 27.47 -13.02 6.69
C VAL A 405 28.87 -13.23 7.27
N PRO A 406 29.02 -13.38 8.60
CA PRO A 406 30.32 -13.68 9.19
C PRO A 406 30.87 -14.89 8.44
N ARG A 407 32.08 -14.76 7.87
CA ARG A 407 32.65 -15.89 7.13
C ARG A 407 32.82 -17.04 8.13
N PRO A 408 32.56 -18.31 7.74
CA PRO A 408 32.78 -19.45 8.63
C PRO A 408 34.18 -19.48 9.27
N THR A 409 35.17 -18.89 8.59
CA THR A 409 36.55 -18.71 9.09
C THR A 409 36.65 -17.85 10.35
N ASP A 410 35.76 -16.87 10.54
CA ASP A 410 35.77 -15.98 11.71
C ASP A 410 35.28 -16.71 12.98
N ARG A 411 34.55 -17.82 12.83
CA ARG A 411 34.16 -18.70 13.95
C ARG A 411 35.27 -19.68 14.35
N VAL A 412 36.13 -20.09 13.42
CA VAL A 412 37.22 -21.03 13.71
C VAL A 412 38.36 -20.33 14.47
N ALA A 413 38.64 -19.06 14.14
CA ALA A 413 39.65 -18.26 14.86
C ALA A 413 39.26 -17.99 16.33
N ALA A 414 37.96 -17.84 16.63
CA ALA A 414 37.51 -17.60 18.00
C ALA A 414 37.57 -18.84 18.92
N VAL A 415 37.56 -20.06 18.36
CA VAL A 415 37.64 -21.30 19.15
C VAL A 415 39.08 -21.76 19.35
N HIS A 416 40.00 -21.45 18.44
CA HIS A 416 41.41 -21.87 18.57
C HIS A 416 42.24 -21.10 19.61
N HIS A 417 41.72 -20.00 20.18
CA HIS A 417 42.42 -19.26 21.24
C HIS A 417 42.05 -19.65 22.68
N LEU A 418 41.18 -20.65 22.88
CA LEU A 418 40.79 -21.14 24.22
C LEU A 418 41.45 -22.46 24.65
N HIS A 419 42.60 -22.82 24.07
CA HIS A 419 43.42 -23.92 24.61
C HIS A 419 44.92 -23.58 24.65
N PRO A 420 45.37 -22.82 25.65
CA PRO A 420 46.71 -22.95 26.18
C PRO A 420 46.65 -23.68 27.53
N LEU A 421 47.58 -24.63 27.74
CA LEU A 421 47.98 -25.20 29.03
C LEU A 421 47.08 -26.31 29.63
N ARG A 422 47.31 -27.55 29.18
CA ARG A 422 47.54 -28.65 30.13
C ARG A 422 48.95 -29.17 29.91
N ALA A 423 49.87 -28.59 30.69
CA ALA A 423 51.21 -29.09 30.89
C ALA A 423 51.19 -30.40 31.70
N GLU A 424 52.03 -31.33 31.28
CA GLU A 424 52.96 -32.14 32.08
C GLU A 424 52.60 -32.50 33.53
N ARG A 425 52.55 -33.82 33.79
CA ARG A 425 52.82 -34.59 35.04
C ARG A 425 52.05 -35.92 34.91
N PHE A 426 52.60 -37.14 34.96
CA PHE A 426 53.77 -37.68 35.64
C PHE A 426 54.27 -38.95 34.92
N ALA A 427 55.59 -39.15 34.98
CA ALA A 427 56.23 -40.46 35.00
C ALA A 427 56.15 -41.06 36.41
#